data_AF-A0A3A8T6E8-F1
#
_entry.id   AF-A0A3A8T6E8-F1
#
_cell.length_a   1.000
_cell.length_b   1.000
_cell.length_c   1.000
_cell.angle_alpha   90.00
_cell.angle_beta   90.00
_cell.angle_gamma   90.00
#
_symmetry.space_group_name_H-M   'P 1'
#
loop_
_entity.id
_entity.type
_entity.pdbx_description
1 polymer ?
#
loop_
_entity_poly.entity_id
_entity_poly.type
_entity_poly.pdbx_seq_one_letter_code
_entity_poly.pdbx_strand_id
1 'polypeptide(L)'
;MALTTLLVACGEVEVSLSTDATEYRPGDTVQFELRNEGTREVGYNLCTVRVERSQDTAWSTTPHLDEGEACPLIQHTLKAGARAHGTLRLPAEFPAGEYRIVHDVDTLRTDSEGRTLQEQVISNPFLIEP
;
A
#
# COMPACT_ATOMS: atom_id res chain seq x y z
N MET A 1 26.22 -39.01 -3.63
CA MET A 1 26.63 -37.59 -3.59
C MET A 1 25.36 -36.80 -3.33
N ALA A 2 25.20 -36.26 -2.12
CA ALA A 2 24.03 -35.47 -1.75
C ALA A 2 24.25 -34.04 -2.25
N LEU A 3 23.44 -33.61 -3.21
CA LEU A 3 23.40 -32.23 -3.65
C LEU A 3 22.60 -31.46 -2.59
N THR A 4 23.29 -30.96 -1.58
CA THR A 4 22.70 -30.06 -0.58
C THR A 4 22.41 -28.74 -1.28
N THR A 5 21.18 -28.57 -1.76
CA THR A 5 20.68 -27.27 -2.22
C THR A 5 20.72 -26.34 -1.00
N LEU A 6 21.78 -25.53 -0.89
CA LEU A 6 21.70 -24.29 -0.13
C LEU A 6 20.63 -23.46 -0.82
N LEU A 7 19.38 -23.53 -0.36
CA LEU A 7 18.47 -22.40 -0.46
C LEU A 7 19.13 -21.30 0.36
N VAL A 8 20.00 -20.53 -0.30
CA VAL A 8 20.42 -19.23 0.16
C VAL A 8 19.14 -18.51 0.55
N ALA A 9 19.04 -18.11 1.81
CA ALA A 9 17.95 -17.34 2.38
C ALA A 9 17.90 -15.94 1.72
N CYS A 10 17.55 -15.88 0.44
CA CYS A 10 17.01 -14.69 -0.17
C CYS A 10 15.61 -14.55 0.43
N GLY A 11 15.54 -13.96 1.63
CA GLY A 11 14.27 -13.75 2.31
C GLY A 11 13.28 -13.09 1.36
N GLU A 12 12.04 -13.53 1.43
CA GLU A 12 10.93 -13.10 0.58
C GLU A 12 10.34 -11.78 1.10
N VAL A 13 10.02 -10.89 0.16
CA VAL A 13 9.13 -9.75 0.40
C VAL A 13 7.72 -10.24 0.08
N GLU A 14 6.90 -10.35 1.12
CA GLU A 14 5.50 -10.73 0.99
C GLU A 14 4.70 -9.76 1.85
N VAL A 15 4.12 -8.77 1.20
CA VAL A 15 3.43 -7.67 1.86
C VAL A 15 2.04 -7.52 1.26
N SER A 16 1.04 -7.44 2.12
CA SER A 16 -0.36 -7.26 1.74
C SER A 16 -0.90 -5.95 2.31
N LEU A 17 -1.83 -5.35 1.58
CA LEU A 17 -2.59 -4.17 1.98
C LEU A 17 -4.07 -4.54 1.97
N SER A 18 -4.82 -4.10 2.96
CA SER A 18 -6.27 -4.35 3.04
C SER A 18 -7.00 -3.17 3.66
N THR A 19 -8.24 -2.95 3.24
CA THR A 19 -9.15 -1.99 3.87
C THR A 19 -10.09 -2.68 4.86
N ASP A 20 -10.65 -1.94 5.79
CA ASP A 20 -11.56 -2.46 6.82
C ASP A 20 -12.98 -2.78 6.31
N ALA A 21 -13.37 -2.22 5.17
CA ALA A 21 -14.64 -2.46 4.50
C ALA A 21 -14.48 -2.50 2.98
N THR A 22 -15.51 -3.01 2.30
CA THR A 22 -15.62 -3.05 0.84
C THR A 22 -16.53 -1.96 0.29
N GLU A 23 -17.14 -1.16 1.16
CA GLU A 23 -18.10 -0.10 0.81
C GLU A 23 -17.92 1.08 1.77
N TYR A 24 -17.91 2.29 1.21
CA TYR A 24 -17.82 3.56 1.96
C TYR A 24 -18.68 4.63 1.30
N ARG A 25 -18.84 5.76 1.98
CA ARG A 25 -19.47 6.98 1.49
C ARG A 25 -18.45 8.12 1.42
N PRO A 26 -18.68 9.15 0.59
CA PRO A 26 -17.89 10.37 0.63
C PRO A 26 -17.84 10.95 2.05
N GLY A 27 -16.67 11.40 2.49
CA GLY A 27 -16.43 11.89 3.85
C GLY A 27 -16.12 10.82 4.90
N ASP A 28 -16.29 9.53 4.59
CA ASP A 28 -15.91 8.44 5.49
C ASP A 28 -14.39 8.38 5.70
N THR A 29 -13.99 7.75 6.80
CA THR A 29 -12.60 7.40 7.05
C THR A 29 -12.37 5.93 6.72
N VAL A 30 -11.58 5.67 5.69
CA VAL A 30 -11.08 4.34 5.36
C VAL A 30 -9.96 3.98 6.34
N GLN A 31 -10.07 2.82 6.99
CA GLN A 31 -8.94 2.26 7.74
C GLN A 31 -8.29 1.17 6.89
N PHE A 32 -6.96 1.10 6.93
CA PHE A 32 -6.23 0.09 6.17
C PHE A 32 -5.03 -0.45 6.93
N GLU A 33 -4.76 -1.73 6.72
CA GLU A 33 -3.66 -2.47 7.35
C GLU A 33 -2.65 -2.88 6.27
N LEU A 34 -1.39 -2.53 6.50
CA LEU A 34 -0.24 -3.06 5.77
C LEU A 34 0.38 -4.17 6.61
N ARG A 35 0.45 -5.38 6.07
CA ARG A 35 0.95 -6.56 6.76
C ARG A 35 2.14 -7.14 6.02
N ASN A 36 3.23 -7.38 6.75
CA ASN A 36 4.41 -8.03 6.22
C ASN A 36 4.42 -9.50 6.67
N GLU A 37 4.06 -10.40 5.76
CA GLU A 37 4.08 -11.85 5.98
C GLU A 37 5.41 -12.47 5.55
N GLY A 38 6.23 -11.68 4.85
CA GLY A 38 7.55 -12.06 4.41
C GLY A 38 8.55 -12.20 5.55
N THR A 39 9.75 -12.64 5.16
CA THR A 39 10.86 -12.91 6.09
C THR A 39 11.83 -11.73 6.22
N ARG A 40 11.62 -10.66 5.44
CA ARG A 40 12.42 -9.43 5.44
C ARG A 40 11.62 -8.26 5.96
N GLU A 41 12.32 -7.26 6.48
CA GLU A 41 11.71 -5.95 6.73
C GLU A 41 11.61 -5.13 5.44
N VAL A 42 10.63 -4.22 5.41
CA VAL A 42 10.41 -3.27 4.30
C VAL A 42 10.30 -1.85 4.84
N GLY A 43 10.64 -0.87 4.01
CA GLY A 43 10.35 0.53 4.26
C GLY A 43 8.93 0.88 3.81
N TYR A 44 8.25 1.75 4.54
CA TYR A 44 6.90 2.18 4.19
C TYR A 44 6.60 3.59 4.70
N ASN A 45 5.54 4.19 4.13
CA ASN A 45 4.89 5.36 4.68
C ASN A 45 3.42 5.39 4.20
N LEU A 46 2.49 5.07 5.11
CA LEU A 46 1.07 4.97 4.77
C LEU A 46 0.38 6.32 4.50
N CYS A 47 1.10 7.42 4.69
CA CYS A 47 0.61 8.72 4.25
C CYS A 47 0.78 8.93 2.74
N THR A 48 1.78 8.28 2.11
CA THR A 48 2.07 8.43 0.67
C THR A 48 1.31 7.41 -0.18
N VAL A 49 0.11 7.02 0.24
CA VAL A 49 -0.75 6.14 -0.54
C VAL A 49 -1.32 6.86 -1.75
N ARG A 50 -1.70 6.10 -2.78
CA ARG A 50 -2.55 6.57 -3.88
C ARG A 50 -3.92 5.94 -3.75
N VAL A 51 -4.95 6.72 -4.01
CA VAL A 51 -6.28 6.19 -4.30
C VAL A 51 -6.43 6.14 -5.81
N GLU A 52 -6.77 4.97 -6.34
CA GLU A 52 -7.03 4.78 -7.75
C GLU A 52 -8.50 4.42 -7.96
N ARG A 53 -9.12 5.01 -8.98
CA ARG A 53 -10.47 4.72 -9.42
C ARG A 53 -10.43 3.83 -10.66
N SER A 54 -11.32 2.85 -10.71
CA SER A 54 -11.56 2.06 -11.91
C SER A 54 -12.29 2.92 -12.97
N GLN A 55 -11.71 3.01 -14.17
CA GLN A 55 -12.28 3.68 -15.34
C GLN A 55 -12.17 2.75 -16.55
N ASP A 56 -13.31 2.26 -17.02
CA ASP A 56 -13.42 1.25 -18.09
C ASP A 56 -12.62 -0.03 -17.82
N THR A 57 -11.35 -0.06 -18.25
CA THR A 57 -10.42 -1.19 -18.11
C THR A 57 -9.10 -0.78 -17.45
N ALA A 58 -8.98 0.47 -17.00
CA ALA A 58 -7.77 1.05 -16.43
C ALA A 58 -8.04 1.63 -15.03
N TRP A 59 -6.96 1.81 -14.27
CA TRP A 59 -6.99 2.47 -12.97
C TRP A 59 -6.35 3.84 -13.09
N SER A 60 -7.01 4.87 -12.54
CA SER A 60 -6.51 6.25 -12.58
C SER A 60 -6.38 6.83 -11.17
N THR A 61 -5.25 7.47 -10.88
CA THR A 61 -5.07 8.19 -9.61
C THR A 61 -6.16 9.24 -9.42
N THR A 62 -6.81 9.21 -8.27
CA THR A 62 -7.81 10.16 -7.83
C THR A 62 -7.24 11.01 -6.68
N PRO A 63 -7.29 12.34 -6.77
CA PRO A 63 -6.95 13.22 -5.65
C PRO A 63 -7.81 12.89 -4.43
N HIS A 64 -7.19 12.65 -3.29
CA HIS A 64 -7.87 12.21 -2.07
C HIS A 64 -7.40 12.94 -0.80
N LEU A 65 -6.31 13.69 -0.87
CA LEU A 65 -5.84 14.53 0.22
C LEU A 65 -6.50 15.90 0.11
N ASP A 66 -6.92 16.45 1.24
CA ASP A 66 -7.41 17.82 1.30
C ASP A 66 -6.24 18.80 1.04
N GLU A 67 -6.52 20.00 0.49
CA GLU A 67 -5.49 20.99 0.10
C GLU A 67 -4.55 21.40 1.26
N GLY A 68 -4.99 21.25 2.51
CA GLY A 68 -4.22 21.57 3.71
C GLY A 68 -3.62 20.36 4.44
N GLU A 69 -3.84 19.14 3.94
CA GLU A 69 -3.37 17.93 4.61
C GLU A 69 -1.86 17.75 4.39
N ALA A 70 -1.10 17.94 5.47
CA ALA A 70 0.34 17.75 5.44
C ALA A 70 0.67 16.26 5.56
N CYS A 71 1.42 15.74 4.59
CA CYS A 71 1.87 14.36 4.61
C CYS A 71 3.38 14.27 4.91
N PRO A 72 3.79 13.89 6.15
CA PRO A 72 5.21 13.79 6.48
C PRO A 72 5.86 12.66 5.70
N LEU A 73 6.95 12.95 4.98
CA LEU A 73 7.71 11.97 4.21
C LEU A 73 8.73 11.21 5.08
N ILE A 74 8.32 10.79 6.28
CA ILE A 74 9.15 9.98 7.17
C ILE A 74 9.19 8.55 6.63
N GLN A 75 10.38 7.97 6.48
CA GLN A 75 10.50 6.56 6.14
C GLN A 75 10.41 5.72 7.41
N HIS A 76 9.39 4.86 7.49
CA HIS A 76 9.23 3.88 8.55
C HIS A 76 9.75 2.52 8.11
N THR A 77 9.97 1.61 9.06
CA THR A 77 10.38 0.23 8.79
C THR A 77 9.34 -0.74 9.37
N LEU A 78 8.81 -1.61 8.53
CA LEU A 78 7.89 -2.67 8.92
C LEU A 78 8.65 -3.99 9.03
N LYS A 79 8.80 -4.50 10.25
CA LYS A 79 9.50 -5.76 10.52
C LYS A 79 8.73 -6.96 9.94
N ALA A 80 9.45 -8.07 9.73
CA ALA A 80 8.83 -9.34 9.35
C ALA A 80 7.77 -9.76 10.39
N GLY A 81 6.60 -10.20 9.92
CA GLY A 81 5.45 -10.57 10.74
C GLY A 81 4.70 -9.40 11.38
N ALA A 82 5.16 -8.17 11.21
CA ALA A 82 4.55 -6.98 11.80
C ALA A 82 3.44 -6.39 10.92
N ARG A 83 2.69 -5.46 11.52
CA ARG A 83 1.56 -4.76 10.89
C ARG A 83 1.67 -3.26 11.14
N ALA A 84 1.26 -2.47 10.16
CA ALA A 84 1.08 -1.03 10.27
C ALA A 84 -0.35 -0.67 9.89
N HIS A 85 -0.88 0.38 10.51
CA HIS A 85 -2.23 0.85 10.26
C HIS A 85 -2.18 2.28 9.74
N GLY A 86 -3.03 2.58 8.78
CA GLY A 86 -3.23 3.89 8.21
C GLY A 86 -4.71 4.25 8.18
N THR A 87 -4.98 5.54 8.09
CA THR A 87 -6.32 6.07 7.91
C THR A 87 -6.30 7.07 6.78
N LEU A 88 -7.35 7.07 5.98
CA LEU A 88 -7.57 8.07 4.95
C LEU A 88 -8.99 8.59 5.06
N ARG A 89 -9.14 9.91 5.23
CA ARG A 89 -10.44 10.55 5.12
C ARG A 89 -10.74 10.82 3.66
N LEU A 90 -11.86 10.31 3.16
CA LEU A 90 -12.31 10.58 1.80
C LEU A 90 -12.83 12.02 1.71
N PRO A 91 -12.57 12.73 0.59
CA PRO A 91 -13.20 14.02 0.33
C PRO A 91 -14.73 13.94 0.42
N ALA A 92 -15.37 15.05 0.83
CA ALA A 92 -16.83 15.12 0.93
C ALA A 92 -17.52 14.99 -0.44
N GLU A 93 -16.83 15.39 -1.51
CA GLU A 93 -17.30 15.29 -2.90
C GLU A 93 -16.50 14.21 -3.66
N PHE A 94 -16.40 13.02 -3.08
CA PHE A 94 -15.73 11.90 -3.73
C PHE A 94 -16.67 11.19 -4.70
N PRO A 95 -16.33 11.03 -5.99
CA PRO A 95 -17.23 10.40 -6.96
C PRO A 95 -17.59 8.96 -6.59
N ALA A 96 -18.82 8.55 -6.85
CA ALA A 96 -19.21 7.14 -6.71
C ALA A 96 -18.46 6.24 -7.70
N GLY A 97 -18.13 5.01 -7.31
CA GLY A 97 -17.45 4.04 -8.18
C GLY A 97 -16.61 3.04 -7.43
N GLU A 98 -15.84 2.24 -8.16
CA GLU A 98 -14.90 1.27 -7.60
C GLU A 98 -13.50 1.87 -7.48
N TYR A 99 -12.88 1.64 -6.32
CA TYR A 99 -11.60 2.21 -5.91
C TYR A 99 -10.70 1.16 -5.28
N ARG A 100 -9.40 1.49 -5.21
CA ARG A 100 -8.40 0.74 -4.45
C ARG A 100 -7.34 1.68 -3.89
N ILE A 101 -6.71 1.29 -2.79
CA ILE A 101 -5.53 1.97 -2.26
C ILE A 101 -4.29 1.25 -2.79
N VAL A 102 -3.30 2.04 -3.22
CA VAL A 102 -2.01 1.57 -3.71
C VAL A 102 -0.90 2.20 -2.89
N HIS A 103 0.08 1.38 -2.48
CA HIS A 103 1.30 1.83 -1.83
C HIS A 103 2.50 1.18 -2.49
N ASP A 104 3.62 1.92 -2.60
CA ASP A 104 4.89 1.34 -3.03
C ASP A 104 5.77 1.14 -1.79
N VAL A 105 5.99 -0.11 -1.40
CA VAL A 105 6.89 -0.46 -0.30
C VAL A 105 8.33 -0.46 -0.78
N ASP A 106 9.24 0.06 0.04
CA ASP A 106 10.67 0.01 -0.20
C ASP A 106 11.20 -1.36 0.25
N THR A 107 11.77 -2.15 -0.64
CA THR A 107 12.33 -3.49 -0.32
C THR A 107 13.64 -3.44 0.47
N LEU A 108 14.15 -2.22 0.72
CA LEU A 108 15.44 -1.91 1.35
C LEU A 108 16.62 -2.54 0.62
N ARG A 109 16.45 -2.73 -0.69
CA ARG A 109 17.47 -3.22 -1.62
C ARG A 109 17.71 -2.18 -2.68
N THR A 110 18.90 -2.21 -3.24
CA THR A 110 19.24 -1.40 -4.41
C THR A 110 19.48 -2.27 -5.63
N ASP A 111 19.17 -1.75 -6.81
CA ASP A 111 19.60 -2.31 -8.08
C ASP A 111 21.10 -2.08 -8.33
N SER A 112 21.60 -2.50 -9.49
CA SER A 112 23.00 -2.31 -9.89
C SER A 112 23.39 -0.85 -10.12
N GLU A 113 22.42 0.05 -10.24
CA GLU A 113 22.61 1.49 -10.40
C GLU A 113 22.48 2.24 -9.05
N GLY A 114 22.24 1.51 -7.96
CA GLY A 114 22.10 2.07 -6.61
C GLY A 114 20.70 2.63 -6.32
N ARG A 115 19.70 2.39 -7.18
CA ARG A 115 18.32 2.83 -6.92
C ARG A 115 17.61 1.85 -6.02
N THR A 116 16.86 2.38 -5.07
CA THR A 116 15.97 1.60 -4.21
C THR A 116 14.95 0.83 -5.06
N LEU A 117 14.84 -0.47 -4.79
CA LEU A 117 13.82 -1.34 -5.37
C LEU A 117 12.53 -1.20 -4.58
N GLN A 118 11.45 -0.89 -5.26
CA GLN A 118 10.12 -0.79 -4.67
C GLN A 118 9.20 -1.88 -5.23
N GLU A 119 8.26 -2.32 -4.40
CA GLU A 119 7.19 -3.24 -4.79
C GLU A 119 5.85 -2.60 -4.52
N GLN A 120 4.93 -2.75 -5.48
CA GLN A 120 3.58 -2.21 -5.34
C GLN A 120 2.69 -3.20 -4.58
N VAL A 121 2.01 -2.70 -3.56
CA VAL A 121 0.95 -3.42 -2.85
C VAL A 121 -0.38 -2.70 -3.05
N ILE A 122 -1.43 -3.49 -3.26
CA ILE A 122 -2.75 -3.02 -3.66
C ILE A 122 -3.77 -3.59 -2.68
N SER A 123 -4.68 -2.76 -2.19
CA SER A 123 -5.77 -3.22 -1.32
C SER A 123 -6.77 -4.10 -2.07
N ASN A 124 -7.66 -4.77 -1.33
CA ASN A 124 -8.94 -5.17 -1.91
C ASN A 124 -9.64 -3.95 -2.53
N PRO A 125 -10.41 -4.13 -3.62
CA PRO A 125 -11.24 -3.06 -4.13
C PRO A 125 -12.37 -2.75 -3.14
N PHE A 126 -12.84 -1.51 -3.19
CA PHE A 126 -14.00 -1.04 -2.43
C PHE A 126 -14.85 -0.09 -3.28
N LEU A 127 -16.13 -0.03 -2.96
CA LEU A 127 -17.09 0.86 -3.62
C LEU A 127 -17.28 2.14 -2.80
N ILE A 128 -17.44 3.25 -3.52
CA ILE A 128 -17.97 4.50 -2.98
C ILE A 128 -19.41 4.62 -3.43
N GLU A 129 -20.33 4.58 -2.46
CA GLU A 129 -21.75 4.81 -2.68
C GLU A 129 -22.07 6.31 -2.86
N PRO A 130 -23.18 6.65 -3.54
CA PRO A 130 -23.68 8.03 -3.60
C PRO A 130 -24.08 8.62 -2.24
#